data_AF-D5XBP0-F1
#
_entry.id   AF-D5XBP0-F1
#
_cell.length_a   1.000
_cell.length_b   1.000
_cell.length_c   1.000
_cell.angle_alpha   90.00
_cell.angle_beta   90.00
_cell.angle_gamma   90.00
#
_symmetry.space_group_name_H-M   'P 1'
#
loop_
_entity.id
_entity.type
_entity.pdbx_description
1 polymer ?
#
loop_
_entity_poly.entity_id
_entity_poly.type
_entity_poly.pdbx_seq_one_letter_code
_entity_poly.pdbx_strand_id
1 'polypeptide(L)'
;MVMITFLGASVKEYLDCYGEKSPDFPADCPICGSCKPHRHGHFDRWAVDADSEIQIPIYRYLCQAENKVEGQDKTISLLPNFLWPFRCMLSEFVEKAVCLRVDDRLSWDELVDILNSRPGLVSGKTVRRWVNALAKTFAEVHTKLLSLLLKYFPGLNIPPEGLTGDRKTNLSVGMSLGRFLRQALASALPDGSYLVNLPVFSVLHCLFGVNFASEIPQSLSLPGIGTHP
;
A
#
# COMPACT_ATOMS: atom_id res chain seq x y z
N MET A 1 -4.26 -13.42 8.19
CA MET A 1 -3.34 -12.79 7.20
C MET A 1 -4.06 -11.69 6.41
N VAL A 2 -3.38 -10.62 5.97
CA VAL A 2 -3.94 -9.60 5.06
C VAL A 2 -3.19 -9.63 3.73
N MET A 3 -3.91 -9.65 2.62
CA MET A 3 -3.35 -9.49 1.27
C MET A 3 -3.90 -8.20 0.68
N ILE A 4 -3.01 -7.27 0.35
CA ILE A 4 -3.41 -6.01 -0.29
C ILE A 4 -3.32 -6.18 -1.80
N THR A 5 -4.39 -5.81 -2.51
CA THR A 5 -4.42 -5.86 -3.98
C THR A 5 -5.24 -4.70 -4.55
N PHE A 6 -5.15 -4.48 -5.85
CA PHE A 6 -6.00 -3.52 -6.55
C PHE A 6 -7.41 -4.10 -6.72
N LEU A 7 -8.40 -3.43 -6.14
CA LEU A 7 -9.83 -3.79 -6.22
C LEU A 7 -10.68 -2.58 -6.63
N GLY A 8 -10.06 -1.61 -7.33
CA GLY A 8 -10.64 -0.30 -7.65
C GLY A 8 -9.74 0.84 -7.19
N ALA A 9 -9.86 1.99 -7.83
CA ALA A 9 -9.08 3.19 -7.53
C ALA A 9 -9.71 4.02 -6.39
N SER A 10 -10.97 3.77 -6.04
CA SER A 10 -11.70 4.50 -4.99
C SER A 10 -12.66 3.60 -4.20
N VAL A 11 -13.11 4.09 -3.05
CA VAL A 11 -14.18 3.47 -2.26
C VAL A 11 -15.45 3.27 -3.10
N LYS A 12 -15.78 4.25 -3.94
CA LYS A 12 -16.96 4.19 -4.82
C LYS A 12 -16.83 3.05 -5.82
N GLU A 13 -15.73 2.99 -6.58
CA GLU A 13 -15.50 1.92 -7.55
C GLU A 13 -15.48 0.54 -6.90
N TYR A 14 -14.92 0.46 -5.68
CA TYR A 14 -14.93 -0.76 -4.89
C TYR A 14 -16.34 -1.22 -4.53
N LEU A 15 -17.20 -0.32 -4.05
CA LEU A 15 -18.57 -0.65 -3.69
C LEU A 15 -19.42 -0.97 -4.93
N ASP A 16 -19.23 -0.25 -6.03
CA ASP A 16 -19.90 -0.51 -7.31
C ASP A 16 -19.59 -1.94 -7.81
N CYS A 17 -18.34 -2.39 -7.64
CA CYS A 17 -17.91 -3.72 -8.06
C CYS A 17 -18.15 -4.81 -7.01
N TYR A 18 -17.98 -4.51 -5.74
CA TYR A 18 -17.81 -5.48 -4.67
C TYR A 18 -18.57 -5.13 -3.38
N GLY A 19 -19.57 -4.25 -3.44
CA GLY A 19 -20.45 -3.98 -2.28
C GLY A 19 -21.27 -5.21 -1.90
N GLU A 20 -21.82 -5.90 -2.91
CA GLU A 20 -22.74 -7.04 -2.73
C GLU A 20 -22.14 -8.39 -3.17
N LYS A 21 -20.94 -8.38 -3.77
CA LYS A 21 -20.28 -9.59 -4.28
C LYS A 21 -18.79 -9.58 -3.96
N SER A 22 -18.26 -10.73 -3.56
CA SER A 22 -16.82 -10.81 -3.33
C SER A 22 -16.05 -10.84 -4.65
N PRO A 23 -14.81 -10.32 -4.69
CA PRO A 23 -13.89 -10.56 -5.80
C PRO A 23 -13.54 -12.05 -5.91
N ASP A 24 -12.96 -12.43 -7.04
CA ASP A 24 -12.25 -13.70 -7.15
C ASP A 24 -10.87 -13.58 -6.50
N PHE A 25 -10.37 -14.67 -5.93
CA PHE A 25 -9.06 -14.65 -5.29
C PHE A 25 -7.96 -14.68 -6.38
N PRO A 26 -7.03 -13.72 -6.40
CA PRO A 26 -6.23 -13.41 -7.58
C PRO A 26 -5.00 -14.32 -7.81
N ALA A 27 -4.69 -15.21 -6.86
CA ALA A 27 -3.43 -15.98 -6.87
C ALA A 27 -3.58 -17.32 -6.13
N ASP A 28 -2.52 -18.11 -6.12
CA ASP A 28 -2.42 -19.22 -5.18
C ASP A 28 -2.44 -18.72 -3.73
N CYS A 29 -2.88 -19.59 -2.82
CA CYS A 29 -2.98 -19.25 -1.41
C CYS A 29 -1.63 -18.75 -0.88
N PRO A 30 -1.52 -17.51 -0.38
CA PRO A 30 -0.25 -17.02 0.13
C PRO A 30 0.19 -17.72 1.41
N ILE A 31 -0.68 -18.49 2.07
CA ILE A 31 -0.31 -19.19 3.30
C ILE A 31 0.32 -20.57 3.02
N CYS A 32 -0.11 -21.30 1.99
CA CYS A 32 0.41 -22.64 1.66
C CYS A 32 1.08 -22.76 0.29
N GLY A 33 0.94 -21.73 -0.56
CA GLY A 33 1.52 -21.65 -1.90
C GLY A 33 0.88 -22.55 -2.97
N SER A 34 -0.14 -23.34 -2.65
CA SER A 34 -0.58 -24.44 -3.53
C SER A 34 -2.09 -24.57 -3.76
N CYS A 35 -2.94 -24.20 -2.79
CA CYS A 35 -4.38 -24.32 -2.95
C CYS A 35 -5.02 -23.01 -3.43
N LYS A 36 -6.20 -23.08 -4.06
CA LYS A 36 -7.07 -21.91 -4.22
C LYS A 36 -7.84 -21.66 -2.92
N PRO A 37 -7.72 -20.47 -2.29
CA PRO A 37 -8.49 -20.14 -1.09
C PRO A 37 -10.01 -20.16 -1.34
N HIS A 38 -10.75 -20.75 -0.41
CA HIS A 38 -12.21 -20.81 -0.44
C HIS A 38 -12.82 -19.53 0.16
N ARG A 39 -13.92 -19.02 -0.40
CA ARG A 39 -14.62 -17.84 0.12
C ARG A 39 -15.19 -18.12 1.51
N HIS A 40 -14.84 -17.32 2.51
CA HIS A 40 -15.25 -17.55 3.90
C HIS A 40 -16.33 -16.56 4.38
N GLY A 41 -16.34 -15.35 3.83
CA GLY A 41 -17.30 -14.31 4.19
C GLY A 41 -16.67 -12.93 4.05
N HIS A 42 -17.16 -11.95 4.81
CA HIS A 42 -16.53 -10.64 4.94
C HIS A 42 -16.64 -10.14 6.39
N PHE A 43 -16.07 -8.97 6.66
CA PHE A 43 -16.36 -8.14 7.82
C PHE A 43 -16.33 -6.68 7.35
N ASP A 44 -17.09 -5.82 8.00
CA ASP A 44 -17.11 -4.41 7.62
C ASP A 44 -15.94 -3.66 8.25
N ARG A 45 -15.36 -2.76 7.46
CA ARG A 45 -14.26 -1.90 7.88
C ARG A 45 -14.53 -0.47 7.43
N TRP A 46 -14.27 0.46 8.35
CA TRP A 46 -14.30 1.87 8.04
C TRP A 46 -13.19 2.25 7.05
N ALA A 47 -13.57 3.02 6.05
CA ALA A 47 -12.75 3.77 5.12
C ALA A 47 -12.95 5.25 5.43
N VAL A 48 -11.90 5.90 5.94
CA VAL A 48 -11.99 7.23 6.56
C VAL A 48 -10.99 8.19 5.92
N ASP A 49 -11.45 9.39 5.61
CA ASP A 49 -10.63 10.53 5.22
C ASP A 49 -11.06 11.80 6.00
N ALA A 50 -10.66 12.98 5.52
CA ALA A 50 -11.03 14.25 6.14
C ALA A 50 -12.56 14.47 6.14
N ASP A 51 -13.28 14.02 5.12
CA ASP A 51 -14.62 14.51 4.81
C ASP A 51 -15.71 13.44 4.98
N SER A 52 -15.35 12.16 4.90
CA SER A 52 -16.24 11.02 4.96
C SER A 52 -15.73 9.88 5.87
N GLU A 53 -16.69 9.09 6.36
CA GLU A 53 -16.44 7.78 6.95
C GLU A 53 -17.48 6.81 6.41
N ILE A 54 -17.02 5.73 5.76
CA ILE A 54 -17.91 4.77 5.09
C ILE A 54 -17.48 3.36 5.49
N GLN A 55 -18.44 2.49 5.81
CA GLN A 55 -18.14 1.07 6.00
C GLN A 55 -18.12 0.35 4.66
N ILE A 56 -17.07 -0.44 4.43
CA ILE A 56 -16.94 -1.30 3.25
C ILE A 56 -16.69 -2.75 3.65
N PRO A 57 -17.23 -3.73 2.90
CA PRO A 57 -17.01 -5.14 3.18
C PRO A 57 -15.56 -5.50 2.83
N ILE A 58 -14.85 -6.14 3.76
CA ILE A 58 -13.52 -6.72 3.50
C ILE A 58 -13.67 -8.24 3.43
N TYR A 59 -13.54 -8.78 2.23
CA TYR A 59 -13.74 -10.20 1.97
C TYR A 59 -12.63 -11.06 2.54
N ARG A 60 -13.02 -12.21 3.08
CA ARG A 60 -12.16 -13.21 3.72
C ARG A 60 -12.21 -14.51 2.96
N TYR A 61 -11.05 -15.14 2.86
CA TYR A 61 -10.85 -16.44 2.23
C TYR A 61 -10.12 -17.38 3.18
N LEU A 62 -10.43 -18.66 3.09
CA LEU A 62 -9.89 -19.71 3.93
C LEU A 62 -9.00 -20.62 3.09
N CYS A 63 -7.74 -20.74 3.50
CA CYS A 63 -6.85 -21.76 2.95
C CYS A 63 -7.37 -23.17 3.27
N GLN A 64 -7.42 -24.02 2.25
CA GLN A 64 -7.95 -25.38 2.31
C GLN A 64 -6.86 -26.45 2.50
N ALA A 65 -5.60 -26.07 2.66
CA ALA A 65 -4.52 -27.03 2.84
C ALA A 65 -4.63 -27.77 4.19
N GLU A 66 -4.52 -29.10 4.13
CA GLU A 66 -4.58 -29.99 5.29
C GLU A 66 -3.26 -30.02 6.07
N ASN A 67 -2.14 -29.83 5.37
CA ASN A 67 -0.76 -30.00 5.86
C ASN A 67 -0.16 -28.73 6.49
N LYS A 68 -0.94 -27.94 7.22
CA LYS A 68 -0.45 -26.71 7.86
C LYS A 68 0.13 -26.92 9.25
N VAL A 69 1.08 -26.04 9.59
CA VAL A 69 1.67 -25.94 10.92
C VAL A 69 0.60 -25.49 11.92
N GLU A 70 0.54 -26.18 13.06
CA GLU A 70 -0.35 -25.86 14.17
C GLU A 70 -0.12 -24.42 14.65
N GLY A 71 -1.21 -23.68 14.88
CA GLY A 71 -1.16 -22.26 15.26
C GLY A 71 -1.14 -21.24 14.10
N GLN A 72 -1.07 -21.67 12.84
CA GLN A 72 -1.11 -20.75 11.69
C GLN A 72 -2.55 -20.37 11.32
N ASP A 73 -2.86 -19.07 11.29
CA ASP A 73 -4.16 -18.55 10.80
C ASP A 73 -4.41 -19.03 9.36
N LYS A 74 -5.61 -19.56 9.11
CA LYS A 74 -6.04 -20.04 7.78
C LYS A 74 -6.73 -18.95 6.96
N THR A 75 -7.02 -17.80 7.56
CA THR A 75 -7.83 -16.74 6.95
C THR A 75 -6.96 -15.69 6.27
N ILE A 76 -7.38 -15.30 5.08
CA ILE A 76 -6.78 -14.24 4.27
C ILE A 76 -7.85 -13.17 4.07
N SER A 77 -7.62 -11.98 4.60
CA SER A 77 -8.45 -10.81 4.31
C SER A 77 -7.91 -10.10 3.08
N LEU A 78 -8.72 -9.95 2.05
CA LEU A 78 -8.35 -9.26 0.82
C LEU A 78 -8.66 -7.77 0.97
N LEU A 79 -7.62 -6.96 1.15
CA LEU A 79 -7.73 -5.53 1.40
C LEU A 79 -7.53 -4.74 0.10
N PRO A 80 -8.41 -3.79 -0.24
CA PRO A 80 -8.16 -2.88 -1.34
C PRO A 80 -6.96 -1.97 -1.03
N ASN A 81 -6.13 -1.70 -2.03
CA ASN A 81 -4.90 -0.92 -1.90
C ASN A 81 -5.12 0.58 -1.61
N PHE A 82 -6.34 1.10 -1.78
CA PHE A 82 -6.69 2.44 -1.30
C PHE A 82 -6.88 2.51 0.23
N LEU A 83 -6.91 1.38 0.95
CA LEU A 83 -6.92 1.37 2.42
C LEU A 83 -5.52 1.21 3.00
N TRP A 84 -5.25 1.98 4.05
CA TRP A 84 -4.04 1.80 4.83
C TRP A 84 -4.11 0.49 5.64
N PRO A 85 -3.11 -0.41 5.59
CA PRO A 85 -3.15 -1.66 6.33
C PRO A 85 -3.39 -1.49 7.83
N PHE A 86 -4.20 -2.38 8.40
CA PHE A 86 -4.54 -2.44 9.84
C PHE A 86 -5.13 -1.15 10.45
N ARG A 87 -5.62 -0.20 9.65
CA ARG A 87 -6.22 1.08 10.09
C ARG A 87 -7.48 1.43 9.30
N CYS A 88 -8.31 2.33 9.80
CA CYS A 88 -9.51 2.79 9.07
C CYS A 88 -9.23 3.82 7.97
N MET A 89 -8.02 4.38 7.90
CA MET A 89 -7.75 5.51 7.01
C MET A 89 -7.54 5.08 5.55
N LEU A 90 -8.00 5.93 4.63
CA LEU A 90 -7.61 5.87 3.24
C LEU A 90 -6.11 6.16 3.09
N SER A 91 -5.45 5.41 2.21
CA SER A 91 -4.04 5.54 1.89
C SER A 91 -3.71 6.92 1.32
N GLU A 92 -4.62 7.53 0.56
CA GLU A 92 -4.48 8.89 0.04
C GLU A 92 -4.45 9.95 1.15
N PHE A 93 -5.28 9.76 2.19
CA PHE A 93 -5.32 10.66 3.34
C PHE A 93 -4.02 10.57 4.16
N VAL A 94 -3.50 9.35 4.32
CA VAL A 94 -2.20 9.12 4.95
C VAL A 94 -1.06 9.73 4.13
N GLU A 95 -1.08 9.57 2.81
CA GLU A 95 -0.10 10.16 1.91
C GLU A 95 -0.14 11.69 1.98
N LYS A 96 -1.31 12.31 1.93
CA LYS A 96 -1.49 13.77 2.10
C LYS A 96 -0.82 14.26 3.38
N ALA A 97 -1.01 13.56 4.51
CA ALA A 97 -0.36 13.90 5.78
C ALA A 97 1.18 13.85 5.68
N VAL A 98 1.72 12.87 4.95
CA VAL A 98 3.17 12.74 4.73
C VAL A 98 3.68 13.86 3.82
N CYS A 99 2.98 14.17 2.73
CA CYS A 99 3.32 15.26 1.80
C CYS A 99 3.39 16.60 2.54
N LEU A 100 2.35 16.97 3.28
CA LEU A 100 2.31 18.18 4.09
C LEU A 100 3.49 18.26 5.07
N ARG A 101 3.93 17.11 5.61
CA ARG A 101 5.06 17.05 6.56
C ARG A 101 6.41 17.27 5.88
N VAL A 102 6.62 16.67 4.71
CA VAL A 102 7.95 16.58 4.09
C VAL A 102 8.18 17.65 3.03
N ASP A 103 7.15 17.94 2.23
CA ASP A 103 7.21 18.91 1.14
C ASP A 103 6.92 20.32 1.67
N ASP A 104 5.80 20.49 2.38
CA ASP A 104 5.37 21.81 2.91
C ASP A 104 5.99 22.15 4.27
N ARG A 105 6.75 21.21 4.85
CA ARG A 105 7.53 21.35 6.08
C ARG A 105 6.73 21.75 7.32
N LEU A 106 5.43 21.50 7.35
CA LEU A 106 4.58 21.83 8.49
C LEU A 106 5.04 21.17 9.79
N SER A 107 4.79 21.86 10.90
CA SER A 107 4.96 21.34 12.24
C SER A 107 3.93 20.25 12.56
N TRP A 108 4.15 19.51 13.65
CA TRP A 108 3.23 18.43 14.03
C TRP A 108 1.86 18.96 14.43
N ASP A 109 1.80 20.14 15.01
CA ASP A 109 0.55 20.73 15.49
C ASP A 109 -0.25 21.27 14.29
N GLU A 110 0.38 22.00 13.38
CA GLU A 110 -0.26 22.44 12.11
C GLU A 110 -0.80 21.27 11.29
N LEU A 111 -0.07 20.15 11.22
CA LEU A 111 -0.54 18.94 10.55
C LEU A 111 -1.80 18.37 11.20
N VAL A 112 -1.82 18.30 12.53
CA VAL A 112 -2.99 17.78 13.26
C VAL A 112 -4.18 18.71 13.07
N ASP A 113 -3.96 20.02 13.09
CA ASP A 113 -5.02 21.02 12.88
C ASP A 113 -5.61 20.91 11.46
N ILE A 114 -4.76 20.80 10.43
CA ILE A 114 -5.21 20.66 9.03
C ILE A 114 -5.92 19.32 8.78
N LEU A 115 -5.44 18.23 9.37
CA LEU A 115 -6.01 16.89 9.15
C LEU A 115 -7.31 16.69 9.94
N ASN A 116 -7.52 17.41 11.04
CA ASN A 116 -8.74 17.37 11.83
C ASN A 116 -9.78 18.39 11.33
N SER A 117 -10.23 18.26 10.07
CA SER A 117 -11.45 18.92 9.58
C SER A 117 -12.67 18.64 10.47
N ARG A 118 -12.64 17.52 11.20
CA ARG A 118 -13.58 17.15 12.27
C ARG A 118 -12.80 16.91 13.57
N PRO A 119 -13.31 17.35 14.73
CA PRO A 119 -12.60 17.19 16.00
C PRO A 119 -12.23 15.72 16.29
N GLY A 120 -10.95 15.46 16.55
CA GLY A 120 -10.48 14.16 17.03
C GLY A 120 -10.30 13.06 15.99
N LEU A 121 -10.38 13.36 14.69
CA LEU A 121 -10.15 12.40 13.60
C LEU A 121 -8.77 11.72 13.70
N VAL A 122 -7.72 12.49 14.00
CA VAL A 122 -6.35 12.01 14.16
C VAL A 122 -5.65 12.64 15.35
N SER A 123 -4.82 11.84 16.03
CA SER A 123 -3.87 12.34 17.03
C SER A 123 -2.50 12.61 16.39
N GLY A 124 -1.72 13.54 16.96
CA GLY A 124 -0.33 13.75 16.54
C GLY A 124 0.53 12.49 16.63
N LYS A 125 0.25 11.58 17.58
CA LYS A 125 0.91 10.27 17.68
C LYS A 125 0.61 9.40 16.46
N THR A 126 -0.62 9.42 15.96
CA THR A 126 -1.04 8.70 14.76
C THR A 126 -0.32 9.23 13.52
N VAL A 127 -0.30 10.56 13.33
CA VAL A 127 0.38 11.19 12.19
C VAL A 127 1.89 10.88 12.20
N ARG A 128 2.55 10.98 13.35
CA ARG A 128 3.97 10.59 13.50
C ARG A 128 4.20 9.13 13.13
N ARG A 129 3.30 8.22 13.51
CA ARG A 129 3.39 6.80 13.15
C ARG A 129 3.32 6.59 11.65
N TRP A 130 2.46 7.33 10.94
CA TRP A 130 2.37 7.25 9.47
C TRP A 130 3.66 7.71 8.79
N VAL A 131 4.14 8.91 9.12
CA VAL A 131 5.40 9.46 8.58
C VAL A 131 6.55 8.49 8.86
N ASN A 132 6.61 7.94 10.07
CA ASN A 132 7.65 7.00 10.45
C ASN A 132 7.56 5.68 9.69
N ALA A 133 6.36 5.18 9.45
CA ALA A 133 6.09 3.97 8.72
C ALA A 133 6.54 4.14 7.26
N LEU A 134 6.13 5.21 6.57
CA LEU A 134 6.57 5.46 5.19
C LEU A 134 8.07 5.71 5.09
N ALA A 135 8.70 6.33 6.08
CA ALA A 135 10.16 6.47 6.08
C ALA A 135 10.86 5.09 6.14
N LYS A 136 10.35 4.18 6.99
CA LYS A 136 10.86 2.81 7.10
C LYS A 136 10.64 2.05 5.79
N THR A 137 9.43 2.14 5.26
CA THR A 137 9.09 2.14 3.84
C THR A 137 10.23 2.19 2.84
N PHE A 138 10.51 3.44 2.52
CA PHE A 138 11.51 3.80 1.56
C PHE A 138 12.87 3.25 1.93
N ALA A 139 13.26 3.27 3.21
CA ALA A 139 14.53 2.67 3.62
C ALA A 139 14.66 1.19 3.24
N GLU A 140 13.58 0.41 3.33
CA GLU A 140 13.57 -1.02 2.97
C GLU A 140 13.56 -1.26 1.45
N VAL A 141 12.85 -0.43 0.68
CA VAL A 141 12.71 -0.64 -0.76
C VAL A 141 13.65 0.19 -1.63
N HIS A 142 14.43 1.11 -1.06
CA HIS A 142 15.17 2.10 -1.85
C HIS A 142 16.06 1.49 -2.92
N THR A 143 16.85 0.45 -2.59
CA THR A 143 17.75 -0.18 -3.57
C THR A 143 16.95 -0.78 -4.72
N LYS A 144 15.83 -1.45 -4.41
CA LYS A 144 14.95 -2.06 -5.42
C LYS A 144 14.28 -0.99 -6.27
N LEU A 145 13.81 0.10 -5.65
CA LEU A 145 13.22 1.25 -6.32
C LEU A 145 14.22 1.92 -7.28
N LEU A 146 15.44 2.19 -6.83
CA LEU A 146 16.51 2.78 -7.64
C LEU A 146 16.89 1.87 -8.80
N SER A 147 17.10 0.58 -8.55
CA SER A 147 17.41 -0.39 -9.60
C SER A 147 16.29 -0.49 -10.64
N LEU A 148 15.03 -0.46 -10.21
CA LEU A 148 13.87 -0.46 -11.11
C LEU A 148 13.85 0.81 -11.97
N LEU A 149 14.05 1.98 -11.35
CA LEU A 149 14.06 3.27 -12.03
C LEU A 149 15.20 3.36 -13.05
N LEU A 150 16.42 2.98 -12.68
CA LEU A 150 17.57 3.01 -13.60
C LEU A 150 17.43 1.99 -14.73
N LYS A 151 16.77 0.84 -14.48
CA LYS A 151 16.49 -0.16 -15.52
C LYS A 151 15.57 0.39 -16.61
N TYR A 152 14.50 1.10 -16.23
CA TYR A 152 13.53 1.63 -17.19
C TYR A 152 13.84 3.05 -17.67
N PHE A 153 14.60 3.82 -16.89
CA PHE A 153 14.97 5.21 -17.16
C PHE A 153 16.48 5.40 -16.92
N PRO A 154 17.35 4.84 -17.77
CA PRO A 154 18.80 4.87 -17.56
C PRO A 154 19.42 6.27 -17.59
N GLY A 155 18.72 7.26 -18.16
CA GLY A 155 19.12 8.67 -18.14
C GLY A 155 18.64 9.46 -16.91
N LEU A 156 18.00 8.81 -15.93
CA LEU A 156 17.53 9.48 -14.73
C LEU A 156 18.73 9.91 -13.88
N ASN A 157 18.92 11.23 -13.74
CA ASN A 157 19.96 11.78 -12.89
C ASN A 157 19.49 11.73 -11.43
N ILE A 158 19.86 10.66 -10.73
CA ILE A 158 19.56 10.48 -9.31
C ILE A 158 20.71 11.12 -8.53
N PRO A 159 20.42 11.99 -7.54
CA PRO A 159 21.47 12.59 -6.72
C PRO A 159 22.43 11.52 -6.19
N PRO A 160 23.76 11.69 -6.33
CA PRO A 160 24.75 10.69 -5.94
C PRO A 160 24.74 10.41 -4.43
N GLU A 161 24.17 11.31 -3.64
CA GLU A 161 23.96 11.10 -2.20
C GLU A 161 22.94 9.99 -1.89
N GLY A 162 22.21 9.43 -2.86
CA GLY A 162 21.22 8.38 -2.59
C GLY A 162 20.26 8.75 -1.43
N LEU A 163 19.83 7.75 -0.65
CA LEU A 163 19.13 7.98 0.62
C LEU A 163 20.12 8.04 1.81
N THR A 164 21.27 8.73 1.68
CA THR A 164 22.23 8.90 2.80
C THR A 164 21.95 10.15 3.64
N GLY A 165 20.88 10.89 3.35
CA GLY A 165 20.45 12.06 4.13
C GLY A 165 19.80 11.66 5.46
N ASP A 166 19.45 12.66 6.26
CA ASP A 166 18.63 12.43 7.45
C ASP A 166 17.27 11.82 7.06
N ARG A 167 16.56 11.25 8.05
CA ARG A 167 15.29 10.55 7.84
C ARG A 167 14.25 11.36 7.05
N LYS A 168 14.18 12.68 7.24
CA LYS A 168 13.24 13.56 6.57
C LYS A 168 13.62 13.74 5.10
N THR A 169 14.91 13.97 4.83
CA THR A 169 15.45 14.06 3.47
C THR A 169 15.19 12.76 2.71
N ASN A 170 15.44 11.61 3.32
CA ASN A 170 15.21 10.31 2.69
C ASN A 170 13.73 10.05 2.38
N LEU A 171 12.82 10.47 3.26
CA LEU A 171 11.39 10.35 3.00
C LEU A 171 10.93 11.26 1.86
N SER A 172 11.41 12.52 1.79
CA SER A 172 11.05 13.44 0.71
C SER A 172 11.57 12.96 -0.66
N VAL A 173 12.84 12.51 -0.72
CA VAL A 173 13.41 11.90 -1.93
C VAL A 173 12.64 10.64 -2.30
N GLY A 174 12.35 9.77 -1.33
CA GLY A 174 11.53 8.57 -1.55
C GLY A 174 10.17 8.89 -2.14
N MET A 175 9.42 9.84 -1.56
CA MET A 175 8.12 10.28 -2.08
C MET A 175 8.24 10.79 -3.52
N SER A 176 9.28 11.57 -3.82
CA SER A 176 9.52 12.09 -5.17
C SER A 176 9.80 10.98 -6.18
N LEU A 177 10.67 10.02 -5.84
CA LEU A 177 10.97 8.86 -6.67
C LEU A 177 9.73 7.96 -6.87
N GLY A 178 8.93 7.78 -5.83
CA GLY A 178 7.69 7.01 -5.91
C GLY A 178 6.63 7.67 -6.79
N ARG A 179 6.47 9.00 -6.71
CA ARG A 179 5.58 9.77 -7.62
C ARG A 179 6.07 9.69 -9.06
N PHE A 180 7.38 9.83 -9.28
CA PHE A 180 7.97 9.68 -10.60
C PHE A 180 7.69 8.27 -11.16
N LEU A 181 7.98 7.22 -10.38
CA LEU A 181 7.72 5.84 -10.79
C LEU A 181 6.25 5.62 -11.15
N ARG A 182 5.33 6.13 -10.32
CA ARG A 182 3.88 6.08 -10.57
C ARG A 182 3.53 6.68 -11.94
N GLN A 183 4.00 7.89 -12.20
CA GLN A 183 3.73 8.59 -13.46
C GLN A 183 4.33 7.86 -14.66
N ALA A 184 5.54 7.34 -14.49
CA ALA A 184 6.28 6.69 -15.54
C ALA A 184 5.67 5.33 -15.90
N LEU A 185 5.27 4.52 -14.91
CA LEU A 185 4.54 3.27 -15.13
C LEU A 185 3.18 3.51 -15.76
N ALA A 186 2.45 4.54 -15.31
CA ALA A 186 1.17 4.89 -15.90
C ALA A 186 1.26 5.24 -17.39
N SER A 187 2.40 5.79 -17.82
CA SER A 187 2.65 6.16 -19.22
C SER A 187 3.20 4.99 -20.04
N ALA A 188 3.90 4.04 -19.41
CA ALA A 188 4.57 2.93 -20.08
C ALA A 188 3.70 1.68 -20.24
N LEU A 189 2.70 1.48 -19.37
CA LEU A 189 1.84 0.29 -19.39
C LEU A 189 0.55 0.56 -20.18
N PRO A 190 0.11 -0.38 -21.05
CA PRO A 190 -1.10 -0.22 -21.88
C PRO A 190 -2.37 0.14 -21.09
N ASP A 191 -2.51 -0.41 -19.89
CA ASP A 191 -3.62 -0.13 -18.96
C ASP A 191 -3.13 0.56 -17.68
N GLY A 192 -2.00 1.28 -17.73
CA GLY A 192 -1.35 1.85 -16.55
C GLY A 192 -2.04 3.07 -15.95
N SER A 193 -3.07 3.62 -16.61
CA SER A 193 -3.68 4.90 -16.23
C SER A 193 -4.21 4.92 -14.79
N TYR A 194 -4.70 3.78 -14.27
CA TYR A 194 -5.18 3.67 -12.89
C TYR A 194 -4.06 3.93 -11.86
N LEU A 195 -2.80 3.66 -12.21
CA LEU A 195 -1.67 3.86 -11.31
C LEU A 195 -1.53 5.33 -10.92
N VAL A 196 -1.86 6.28 -11.79
CA VAL A 196 -1.80 7.74 -11.50
C VAL A 196 -2.63 8.10 -10.28
N ASN A 197 -3.77 7.42 -10.11
CA ASN A 197 -4.72 7.69 -9.04
C ASN A 197 -4.38 6.94 -7.75
N LEU A 198 -3.39 6.04 -7.78
CA LEU A 198 -2.96 5.34 -6.58
C LEU A 198 -1.99 6.20 -5.75
N PRO A 199 -2.12 6.15 -4.41
CA PRO A 199 -1.07 6.63 -3.52
C PRO A 199 0.26 5.93 -3.84
N VAL A 200 1.37 6.66 -3.73
CA VAL A 200 2.75 6.15 -3.84
C VAL A 200 2.95 4.93 -2.97
N PHE A 201 2.43 4.95 -1.74
CA PHE A 201 2.47 3.78 -0.86
C PHE A 201 1.86 2.53 -1.53
N SER A 202 0.68 2.68 -2.14
CA SER A 202 -0.03 1.58 -2.79
C SER A 202 0.75 1.06 -3.99
N VAL A 203 1.38 1.94 -4.77
CA VAL A 203 2.27 1.56 -5.88
C VAL A 203 3.47 0.76 -5.36
N LEU A 204 4.16 1.22 -4.32
CA LEU A 204 5.29 0.51 -3.73
C LEU A 204 4.89 -0.84 -3.16
N HIS A 205 3.73 -0.93 -2.50
CA HIS A 205 3.21 -2.20 -2.02
C HIS A 205 2.95 -3.17 -3.18
N CYS A 206 2.29 -2.73 -4.25
CA CYS A 206 2.03 -3.57 -5.42
C CYS A 206 3.32 -4.08 -6.08
N LEU A 207 4.38 -3.27 -6.13
CA LEU A 207 5.62 -3.63 -6.82
C LEU A 207 6.60 -4.42 -5.95
N PHE A 208 6.66 -4.14 -4.65
CA PHE A 208 7.70 -4.67 -3.77
C PHE A 208 7.18 -5.52 -2.62
N GLY A 209 5.85 -5.65 -2.45
CA GLY A 209 5.23 -6.47 -1.41
C GLY A 209 5.59 -6.03 0.01
N VAL A 210 5.70 -4.72 0.26
CA VAL A 210 6.30 -4.21 1.49
C VAL A 210 5.43 -4.49 2.72
N ASN A 211 5.97 -5.27 3.67
CA ASN A 211 5.30 -5.67 4.90
C ASN A 211 5.36 -4.56 5.96
N PHE A 212 4.28 -3.80 6.13
CA PHE A 212 4.18 -2.80 7.19
C PHE A 212 3.69 -3.41 8.50
N ALA A 213 4.66 -3.77 9.35
CA ALA A 213 4.48 -3.98 10.79
C ALA A 213 3.47 -5.07 11.21
N SER A 214 3.71 -6.30 10.78
CA SER A 214 3.58 -7.53 11.57
C SER A 214 4.30 -8.65 10.81
N GLU A 215 4.86 -9.63 11.50
CA GLU A 215 5.70 -10.72 10.98
C GLU A 215 5.08 -11.55 9.81
N ILE A 216 5.95 -12.30 9.12
CA ILE A 216 6.01 -12.80 7.72
C ILE A 216 4.94 -13.87 7.33
N PRO A 217 4.56 -14.06 6.03
CA PRO A 217 5.14 -15.14 5.21
C PRO A 217 5.66 -14.75 3.79
N GLN A 218 6.59 -15.55 3.27
CA GLN A 218 7.44 -15.37 2.07
C GLN A 218 6.78 -15.73 0.70
N SER A 219 5.64 -15.17 0.32
CA SER A 219 4.93 -15.69 -0.87
C SER A 219 4.25 -14.63 -1.73
N LEU A 220 5.04 -13.83 -2.45
CA LEU A 220 4.55 -13.07 -3.60
C LEU A 220 5.63 -13.02 -4.69
N SER A 221 5.73 -14.12 -5.43
CA SER A 221 6.30 -14.12 -6.78
C SER A 221 5.28 -13.48 -7.71
N LEU A 222 5.64 -12.33 -8.30
CA LEU A 222 4.84 -11.71 -9.36
C LEU A 222 4.89 -12.59 -10.63
N PRO A 223 3.76 -12.88 -11.30
CA PRO A 223 3.81 -13.48 -12.62
C PRO A 223 4.32 -12.43 -13.61
N GLY A 224 5.44 -12.74 -14.31
CA GLY A 224 5.86 -11.97 -15.48
C GLY A 224 7.20 -11.23 -15.41
N ILE A 225 8.08 -11.49 -14.44
CA ILE A 225 9.52 -11.20 -14.62
C ILE A 225 10.20 -12.52 -14.92
N GLY A 226 10.48 -12.74 -16.21
CA GLY A 226 11.04 -13.99 -16.72
C GLY A 226 12.28 -14.43 -15.96
N THR A 227 12.22 -15.63 -15.39
CA THR A 227 13.39 -16.48 -15.23
C THR A 227 13.64 -17.19 -16.56
N HIS A 228 14.67 -16.78 -17.27
CA HIS A 228 15.33 -17.58 -18.29
C HIS A 228 16.83 -17.28 -18.24
N PRO A 229 17.67 -18.29 -18.48
CA PRO A 229 17.84 -19.56 -17.76
C PRO A 229 18.76 -19.42 -16.54
#